data_AF-A0A2T3ZLL2-F1
#
_entry.id   AF-A0A2T3ZLL2-F1
#
_cell.length_a   1.000
_cell.length_b   1.000
_cell.length_c   1.000
_cell.angle_alpha   90.00
_cell.angle_beta   90.00
_cell.angle_gamma   90.00
#
_symmetry.space_group_name_H-M   'P 1'
#
loop_
_entity.id
_entity.type
_entity.pdbx_description
1 polymer ?
#
loop_
_entity_poly.entity_id
_entity_poly.type
_entity_poly.pdbx_seq_one_letter_code
_entity_poly.pdbx_strand_id
1 'polypeptide(L)'
;EELRNKALSNPNALTEDERDILVCGVAKRNKSSGRHSFWRFHLVEDDKKLAGRVDVILYTQDDIKIQRHANYRLSHTFKEVKAERRENLRQQRIAERAAKMRAAQPRWLNHMSDAKLFRWGFVIFRTAYSEGTEQKWRTFQYAYTCNKNAQLNQGWKRASSLCSHHQPLFVSDSSLEGAGVDVLRQRFKIMREQNEIPAGIATDCFLIADLAALDEASITLRTKYQPKAPGEPDPWQFTVFIRAVNPDYDTSEGDLAGYEGEITIPLPKVFDWLYYCFLAKSEDWEARYNVVKGGPAEMMSPSSPYPAYRPGTEAANLSEILPP
;
A
#
# COMPACT_ATOMS: atom_id res chain seq x y z
N GLU A 1 48.07 -15.81 9.98
CA GLU A 1 49.46 -15.39 9.76
C GLU A 1 49.86 -15.39 8.28
N GLU A 2 49.42 -16.36 7.47
CA GLU A 2 49.70 -16.40 6.02
C GLU A 2 49.33 -15.12 5.27
N LEU A 3 48.13 -14.57 5.49
CA LEU A 3 47.70 -13.29 4.90
C LEU A 3 48.58 -12.10 5.33
N ARG A 4 49.11 -12.15 6.56
CA ARG A 4 50.01 -11.12 7.12
C ARG A 4 51.39 -11.22 6.46
N ASN A 5 51.92 -12.43 6.34
CA ASN A 5 53.18 -12.70 5.66
C ASN A 5 53.11 -12.35 4.17
N LYS A 6 51.99 -12.66 3.50
CA LYS A 6 51.71 -12.26 2.12
C LYS A 6 51.64 -10.74 1.98
N ALA A 7 50.98 -10.05 2.91
CA ALA A 7 50.91 -8.59 2.92
C ALA A 7 52.26 -7.91 3.15
N LEU A 8 53.16 -8.51 3.95
CA LEU A 8 54.50 -7.99 4.20
C LEU A 8 55.48 -8.27 3.06
N SER A 9 55.44 -9.47 2.49
CA SER A 9 56.40 -9.93 1.48
C SER A 9 56.01 -9.55 0.05
N ASN A 10 54.72 -9.55 -0.29
CA ASN A 10 54.24 -9.21 -1.62
C ASN A 10 52.84 -8.55 -1.57
N PRO A 11 52.75 -7.28 -1.14
CA PRO A 11 51.47 -6.58 -0.98
C PRO A 11 50.69 -6.44 -2.29
N ASN A 12 51.37 -6.52 -3.44
CA ASN A 12 50.77 -6.42 -4.76
C ASN A 12 49.95 -7.67 -5.14
N ALA A 13 50.31 -8.84 -4.61
CA ALA A 13 49.67 -10.12 -4.90
C ALA A 13 48.44 -10.42 -4.04
N LEU A 14 48.08 -9.51 -3.11
CA LEU A 14 46.85 -9.62 -2.34
C LEU A 14 45.62 -9.40 -3.23
N THR A 15 44.66 -10.33 -3.17
CA THR A 15 43.35 -10.18 -3.82
C THR A 15 42.50 -9.13 -3.09
N GLU A 16 41.39 -8.71 -3.71
CA GLU A 16 40.47 -7.75 -3.10
C GLU A 16 39.88 -8.26 -1.78
N ASP A 17 39.41 -9.51 -1.74
CA ASP A 17 38.83 -10.13 -0.54
C ASP A 17 39.86 -10.27 0.59
N GLU A 18 41.10 -10.64 0.28
CA GLU A 18 42.20 -10.71 1.24
C GLU A 18 42.51 -9.35 1.87
N ARG A 19 42.46 -8.28 1.07
CA ARG A 19 42.65 -6.90 1.55
C ARG A 19 41.48 -6.44 2.42
N ASP A 20 40.25 -6.76 2.03
CA ASP A 20 39.05 -6.44 2.83
C ASP A 20 39.07 -7.20 4.17
N ILE A 21 39.54 -8.45 4.22
CA ILE A 21 39.75 -9.21 5.46
C ILE A 21 40.83 -8.55 6.34
N LEU A 22 41.95 -8.10 5.77
CA LEU A 22 43.01 -7.40 6.51
C LEU A 22 42.52 -6.06 7.08
N VAL A 23 41.71 -5.30 6.33
CA VAL A 23 41.18 -3.99 6.75
C VAL A 23 39.98 -4.10 7.70
N CYS A 24 39.09 -5.08 7.50
CA CYS A 24 37.82 -5.19 8.24
C CYS A 24 37.86 -6.25 9.35
N GLY A 25 38.60 -7.35 9.17
CA GLY A 25 38.61 -8.50 10.06
C GLY A 25 39.75 -8.50 11.08
N VAL A 26 40.95 -8.08 10.69
CA VAL A 26 42.16 -8.26 11.53
C VAL A 26 42.56 -6.98 12.30
N ALA A 27 42.27 -5.78 11.78
CA ALA A 27 42.85 -4.54 12.31
C ALA A 27 41.85 -3.44 12.72
N LYS A 28 40.59 -3.77 13.03
CA LYS A 28 39.60 -2.74 13.41
C LYS A 28 39.61 -2.39 14.90
N ARG A 29 40.69 -1.74 15.35
CA ARG A 29 40.69 -0.95 16.59
C ARG A 29 40.18 0.46 16.30
N ASN A 30 38.89 0.62 16.03
CA ASN A 30 38.34 1.97 15.95
C ASN A 30 37.94 2.42 17.36
N LYS A 31 38.87 3.04 18.09
CA LYS A 31 38.60 3.66 19.40
C LYS A 31 37.48 4.72 19.32
N SER A 32 37.17 5.25 18.13
CA SER A 32 36.13 6.26 17.92
C SER A 32 34.73 5.72 17.64
N SER A 33 34.54 4.40 17.40
CA SER A 33 33.20 3.89 17.06
C SER A 33 32.52 3.05 18.14
N GLY A 34 33.10 2.88 19.33
CA GLY A 34 32.48 2.18 20.47
C GLY A 34 32.03 0.73 20.22
N ARG A 35 32.25 0.18 19.02
CA ARG A 35 31.83 -1.18 18.63
C ARG A 35 32.98 -2.15 18.78
N HIS A 36 32.80 -3.10 19.69
CA HIS A 36 33.73 -4.21 19.90
C HIS A 36 33.88 -5.05 18.61
N SER A 37 35.09 -5.57 18.37
CA SER A 37 35.38 -6.54 17.32
C SER A 37 34.34 -7.68 17.37
N PHE A 38 33.80 -8.10 16.22
CA PHE A 38 32.68 -9.06 16.15
C PHE A 38 32.92 -10.37 16.92
N TRP A 39 34.18 -10.78 17.07
CA TRP A 39 34.57 -11.99 17.80
C TRP A 39 34.58 -11.84 19.34
N ARG A 40 34.51 -10.61 19.88
CA ARG A 40 34.53 -10.33 21.32
C ARG A 40 33.14 -10.39 21.97
N PHE A 41 32.08 -10.43 21.18
CA PHE A 41 30.71 -10.35 21.68
C PHE A 41 30.27 -11.55 22.54
N HIS A 42 30.95 -12.69 22.38
CA HIS A 42 30.60 -13.95 23.06
C HIS A 42 31.62 -14.38 24.12
N LEU A 43 32.63 -13.55 24.39
CA LEU A 43 33.67 -13.87 25.38
C LEU A 43 33.24 -13.49 26.79
N VAL A 44 33.63 -14.29 27.78
CA VAL A 44 33.46 -13.99 29.20
C VAL A 44 34.46 -12.90 29.62
N GLU A 45 34.24 -12.22 30.74
CA GLU A 45 34.95 -10.96 31.07
C GLU A 45 36.48 -11.11 31.20
N ASP A 46 36.97 -12.25 31.70
CA ASP A 46 38.39 -12.52 31.78
C ASP A 46 39.01 -12.86 30.42
N ASP A 47 38.27 -13.53 29.54
CA ASP A 47 38.65 -13.75 28.14
C ASP A 47 38.67 -12.44 27.35
N LYS A 48 37.78 -11.48 27.66
CA LYS A 48 37.85 -10.13 27.09
C LYS A 48 39.11 -9.39 27.53
N LYS A 49 39.56 -9.55 28.78
CA LYS A 49 40.82 -8.97 29.27
C LYS A 49 42.03 -9.62 28.63
N LEU A 50 42.02 -10.95 28.48
CA LEU A 50 43.08 -11.70 27.80
C LEU A 50 43.16 -11.32 26.31
N ALA A 51 42.01 -11.32 25.62
CA ALA A 51 41.86 -10.81 24.25
C ALA A 51 42.37 -9.36 24.13
N GLY A 52 42.11 -8.52 25.13
CA GLY A 52 42.62 -7.15 25.20
C GLY A 52 44.14 -7.06 25.28
N ARG A 53 44.80 -7.98 26.00
CA ARG A 53 46.26 -8.06 26.11
C ARG A 53 46.89 -8.66 24.85
N VAL A 54 46.30 -9.72 24.32
CA VAL A 54 46.72 -10.36 23.06
C VAL A 54 46.61 -9.38 21.89
N ASP A 55 45.54 -8.59 21.81
CA ASP A 55 45.38 -7.55 20.78
C ASP A 55 46.39 -6.40 20.91
N VAL A 56 46.91 -6.12 22.10
CA VAL A 56 47.98 -5.13 22.29
C VAL A 56 49.32 -5.69 21.80
N ILE A 57 49.54 -7.00 21.97
CA ILE A 57 50.75 -7.70 21.51
C ILE A 57 50.72 -7.89 19.98
N LEU A 58 49.54 -8.16 19.41
CA LEU A 58 49.33 -8.40 17.98
C LEU A 58 49.10 -7.11 17.16
N TYR A 59 49.13 -5.92 17.76
CA TYR A 59 49.05 -4.63 17.05
C TYR A 59 50.43 -4.00 16.93
N THR A 60 51.28 -4.64 16.14
CA THR A 60 52.67 -4.20 15.91
C THR A 60 52.72 -3.04 14.92
N GLN A 61 53.87 -2.35 14.83
CA GLN A 61 54.08 -1.35 13.79
C GLN A 61 53.90 -1.90 12.38
N ASP A 62 54.18 -3.18 12.17
CA ASP A 62 54.02 -3.84 10.88
C ASP A 62 52.54 -4.03 10.54
N ASP A 63 51.65 -4.25 11.52
CA ASP A 63 50.20 -4.30 11.30
C ASP A 63 49.63 -2.93 10.92
N ILE A 64 50.16 -1.87 11.54
CA ILE A 64 49.81 -0.48 11.17
C ILE A 64 50.27 -0.19 9.73
N LYS A 65 51.46 -0.64 9.33
CA LYS A 65 51.98 -0.47 7.96
C LYS A 65 51.16 -1.27 6.95
N ILE A 66 50.86 -2.54 7.22
CA ILE A 66 50.00 -3.38 6.39
C ILE A 66 48.62 -2.72 6.22
N GLN A 67 48.04 -2.22 7.31
CA GLN A 67 46.75 -1.53 7.27
C GLN A 67 46.80 -0.24 6.45
N ARG A 68 47.86 0.57 6.59
CA ARG A 68 48.05 1.79 5.78
C ARG A 68 48.21 1.46 4.30
N HIS A 69 49.00 0.45 3.94
CA HIS A 69 49.19 0.02 2.55
C HIS A 69 47.91 -0.55 1.94
N ALA A 70 47.19 -1.40 2.69
CA ALA A 70 45.91 -1.95 2.27
C ALA A 70 44.88 -0.83 2.07
N ASN A 71 44.78 0.13 3.00
CA ASN A 71 43.87 1.27 2.88
C ASN A 71 44.21 2.19 1.71
N TYR A 72 45.48 2.55 1.52
CA TYR A 72 45.92 3.41 0.41
C TYR A 72 45.55 2.82 -0.95
N ARG A 73 45.77 1.51 -1.14
CA ARG A 73 45.41 0.84 -2.39
C ARG A 73 43.91 0.61 -2.53
N LEU A 74 43.20 0.21 -1.47
CA LEU A 74 41.74 0.12 -1.51
C LEU A 74 41.09 1.47 -1.86
N SER A 75 41.67 2.60 -1.41
CA SER A 75 41.17 3.94 -1.75
C SER A 75 41.51 4.43 -3.16
N HIS A 76 42.58 3.90 -3.79
CA HIS A 76 43.04 4.36 -5.11
C HIS A 76 42.74 3.41 -6.25
N THR A 77 42.88 2.09 -6.07
CA THR A 77 42.69 1.11 -7.17
C THR A 77 41.31 0.47 -7.18
N PHE A 78 40.58 0.49 -6.06
CA PHE A 78 39.27 -0.16 -5.92
C PHE A 78 38.15 0.82 -5.57
N LYS A 79 38.39 2.13 -5.72
CA LYS A 79 37.38 3.16 -5.41
C LYS A 79 36.13 2.98 -6.25
N GLU A 80 36.30 2.73 -7.54
CA GLU A 80 35.21 2.52 -8.51
C GLU A 80 34.49 1.20 -8.24
N VAL A 81 35.23 0.10 -8.09
CA VAL A 81 34.67 -1.23 -7.75
C VAL A 81 33.87 -1.19 -6.44
N LYS A 82 34.37 -0.49 -5.41
CA LYS A 82 33.68 -0.33 -4.13
C LYS A 82 32.46 0.57 -4.23
N ALA A 83 32.50 1.60 -5.07
CA ALA A 83 31.35 2.45 -5.35
C ALA A 83 30.27 1.65 -6.09
N GLU A 84 30.64 0.87 -7.11
CA GLU A 84 29.76 -0.02 -7.86
C GLU A 84 29.13 -1.08 -6.96
N ARG A 85 29.93 -1.78 -6.15
CA ARG A 85 29.41 -2.81 -5.20
C ARG A 85 28.45 -2.20 -4.18
N ARG A 86 28.73 -0.98 -3.71
CA ARG A 86 27.82 -0.25 -2.80
C ARG A 86 26.52 0.14 -3.51
N GLU A 87 26.59 0.59 -4.76
CA GLU A 87 25.40 0.94 -5.53
C GLU A 87 24.58 -0.31 -5.86
N ASN A 88 25.21 -1.41 -6.28
CA ASN A 88 24.53 -2.70 -6.50
C ASN A 88 23.85 -3.22 -5.24
N LEU A 89 24.54 -3.21 -4.09
CA LEU A 89 23.93 -3.56 -2.80
C LEU A 89 22.78 -2.63 -2.41
N ARG A 90 22.90 -1.33 -2.73
CA ARG A 90 21.84 -0.35 -2.50
C ARG A 90 20.63 -0.64 -3.39
N GLN A 91 20.83 -0.91 -4.67
CA GLN A 91 19.78 -1.25 -5.63
C GLN A 91 19.09 -2.57 -5.23
N GLN A 92 19.85 -3.60 -4.84
CA GLN A 92 19.30 -4.85 -4.31
C GLN A 92 18.43 -4.59 -3.07
N ARG A 93 18.92 -3.83 -2.09
CA ARG A 93 18.11 -3.48 -0.90
C ARG A 93 16.87 -2.67 -1.24
N ILE A 94 16.95 -1.77 -2.24
CA ILE A 94 15.79 -1.01 -2.72
C ILE A 94 14.78 -1.96 -3.36
N ALA A 95 15.24 -2.90 -4.20
CA ALA A 95 14.40 -3.89 -4.89
C ALA A 95 13.76 -4.87 -3.90
N GLU A 96 14.53 -5.44 -2.97
CA GLU A 96 14.02 -6.31 -1.90
C GLU A 96 12.98 -5.60 -1.04
N ARG A 97 13.25 -4.35 -0.65
CA ARG A 97 12.29 -3.54 0.10
C ARG A 97 11.04 -3.27 -0.73
N ALA A 98 11.18 -2.96 -2.02
CA ALA A 98 10.04 -2.76 -2.91
C ALA A 98 9.20 -4.04 -3.07
N ALA A 99 9.84 -5.20 -3.25
CA ALA A 99 9.17 -6.49 -3.37
C ALA A 99 8.44 -6.87 -2.07
N LYS A 100 9.09 -6.73 -0.91
CA LYS A 100 8.47 -6.98 0.40
C LYS A 100 7.27 -6.06 0.66
N MET A 101 7.38 -4.80 0.26
CA MET A 101 6.26 -3.85 0.35
C MET A 101 5.12 -4.22 -0.61
N ARG A 102 5.43 -4.60 -1.86
CA ARG A 102 4.45 -5.00 -2.86
C ARG A 102 3.69 -6.27 -2.45
N ALA A 103 4.38 -7.22 -1.83
CA ALA A 103 3.79 -8.43 -1.25
C ALA A 103 2.91 -8.15 -0.01
N ALA A 104 3.12 -7.02 0.68
CA ALA A 104 2.31 -6.62 1.83
C ALA A 104 1.08 -5.76 1.46
N GLN A 105 0.99 -5.32 0.19
CA GLN A 105 -0.13 -4.57 -0.34
C GLN A 105 -1.26 -5.51 -0.79
N PRO A 106 -2.52 -5.05 -0.77
CA PRO A 106 -3.59 -5.78 -1.43
C PRO A 106 -3.27 -5.93 -2.92
N ARG A 107 -3.62 -7.07 -3.52
CA ARG A 107 -3.42 -7.33 -4.95
C ARG A 107 -4.18 -6.31 -5.78
N TRP A 108 -5.35 -5.86 -5.33
CA TRP A 108 -6.10 -4.83 -6.04
C TRP A 108 -5.33 -3.54 -6.26
N LEU A 109 -4.58 -3.10 -5.25
CA LEU A 109 -3.79 -1.88 -5.33
C LEU A 109 -2.61 -2.06 -6.30
N ASN A 110 -2.01 -3.25 -6.30
CA ASN A 110 -1.00 -3.63 -7.28
C ASN A 110 -1.58 -3.64 -8.70
N HIS A 111 -2.75 -4.25 -8.90
CA HIS A 111 -3.42 -4.29 -10.20
C HIS A 111 -3.77 -2.88 -10.71
N MET A 112 -4.31 -2.01 -9.85
CA MET A 112 -4.58 -0.61 -10.23
C MET A 112 -3.30 0.16 -10.57
N SER A 113 -2.22 -0.06 -9.80
CA SER A 113 -0.92 0.54 -10.08
C SER A 113 -0.31 0.03 -11.39
N ASP A 114 -0.44 -1.27 -11.67
CA ASP A 114 0.09 -1.92 -12.88
C ASP A 114 -0.70 -1.54 -14.13
N ALA A 115 -2.01 -1.32 -13.99
CA ALA A 115 -2.89 -0.82 -15.05
C ALA A 115 -2.55 0.61 -15.48
N LYS A 116 -1.72 1.33 -14.70
CA LYS A 116 -1.27 2.71 -15.01
C LYS A 116 -2.43 3.63 -15.38
N LEU A 117 -3.51 3.57 -14.62
CA LEU A 117 -4.71 4.38 -14.84
C LEU A 117 -4.35 5.87 -14.74
N PHE A 118 -4.33 6.58 -15.87
CA PHE A 118 -4.07 8.02 -15.93
C PHE A 118 -5.22 8.85 -15.34
N ARG A 119 -6.41 8.25 -15.28
CA ARG A 119 -7.64 8.77 -14.70
C ARG A 119 -8.46 7.60 -14.17
N TRP A 120 -9.06 7.77 -13.00
CA TRP A 120 -10.01 6.79 -12.45
C TRP A 120 -10.98 7.41 -11.45
N GLY A 121 -12.12 6.77 -11.24
CA GLY A 121 -13.18 7.25 -10.36
C GLY A 121 -14.55 6.71 -10.78
N PHE A 122 -15.60 7.22 -10.14
CA PHE A 122 -16.99 6.96 -10.50
C PHE A 122 -17.65 8.22 -11.05
N VAL A 123 -18.74 8.03 -11.79
CA VAL A 123 -19.76 9.07 -11.97
C VAL A 123 -20.65 9.08 -10.72
N ILE A 124 -20.91 10.26 -10.17
CA ILE A 124 -21.67 10.43 -8.94
C ILE A 124 -22.78 11.43 -9.20
N PHE A 125 -24.03 10.94 -9.23
CA PHE A 125 -25.21 11.79 -9.38
C PHE A 125 -25.65 12.37 -8.05
N ARG A 126 -25.88 13.68 -8.03
CA ARG A 126 -26.64 14.34 -6.97
C ARG A 126 -28.12 14.32 -7.32
N THR A 127 -28.96 13.91 -6.38
CA THR A 127 -30.43 13.85 -6.55
C THR A 127 -31.21 14.71 -5.54
N ALA A 128 -30.50 15.52 -4.75
CA ALA A 128 -31.09 16.43 -3.76
C ALA A 128 -30.61 17.87 -3.96
N TYR A 129 -31.54 18.76 -4.31
CA TYR A 129 -31.38 20.15 -4.73
C TYR A 129 -32.30 21.10 -3.93
N SER A 130 -33.04 20.59 -2.95
CA SER A 130 -33.82 21.40 -2.01
C SER A 130 -32.96 22.47 -1.30
N GLU A 131 -33.62 23.50 -0.76
CA GLU A 131 -32.94 24.63 -0.13
C GLU A 131 -31.95 24.16 0.96
N GLY A 132 -30.73 24.70 0.95
CA GLY A 132 -29.67 24.33 1.89
C GLY A 132 -28.86 23.07 1.53
N THR A 133 -29.21 22.33 0.48
CA THR A 133 -28.44 21.14 0.05
C THR A 133 -27.12 21.47 -0.65
N GLU A 134 -26.95 22.67 -1.17
CA GLU A 134 -25.72 23.07 -1.89
C GLU A 134 -24.47 22.98 -1.00
N GLN A 135 -24.57 23.44 0.25
CA GLN A 135 -23.48 23.34 1.21
C GLN A 135 -23.21 21.88 1.61
N LYS A 136 -24.27 21.08 1.72
CA LYS A 136 -24.16 19.64 2.02
C LYS A 136 -23.50 18.89 0.86
N TRP A 137 -23.81 19.25 -0.38
CA TRP A 137 -23.17 18.69 -1.56
C TRP A 137 -21.67 18.96 -1.60
N ARG A 138 -21.25 20.21 -1.36
CA ARG A 138 -19.82 20.55 -1.24
C ARG A 138 -19.14 19.79 -0.11
N THR A 139 -19.83 19.63 1.02
CA THR A 139 -19.33 18.86 2.17
C THR A 139 -19.16 17.38 1.81
N PHE A 140 -20.12 16.81 1.08
CA PHE A 140 -20.05 15.44 0.57
C PHE A 140 -18.88 15.25 -0.40
N GLN A 141 -18.69 16.14 -1.38
CA GLN A 141 -17.55 16.09 -2.32
C GLN A 141 -16.20 16.11 -1.58
N TYR A 142 -16.11 16.96 -0.56
CA TYR A 142 -14.94 17.03 0.31
C TYR A 142 -14.75 15.74 1.11
N ALA A 143 -15.81 15.23 1.75
CA ALA A 143 -15.78 13.97 2.51
C ALA A 143 -15.38 12.77 1.63
N TYR A 144 -15.90 12.67 0.41
CA TYR A 144 -15.54 11.66 -0.59
C TYR A 144 -14.03 11.70 -0.89
N THR A 145 -13.51 12.90 -1.15
CA THR A 145 -12.09 13.11 -1.48
C THR A 145 -11.16 12.88 -0.28
N CYS A 146 -11.60 13.28 0.92
CA CYS A 146 -10.87 13.03 2.16
C CYS A 146 -10.80 11.54 2.49
N ASN A 147 -11.90 10.78 2.30
CA ASN A 147 -11.90 9.34 2.48
C ASN A 147 -10.92 8.65 1.55
N LYS A 148 -10.89 9.04 0.28
CA LYS A 148 -9.88 8.57 -0.67
C LYS A 148 -8.46 8.80 -0.14
N ASN A 149 -8.15 10.03 0.29
CA ASN A 149 -6.82 10.37 0.81
C ASN A 149 -6.48 9.57 2.08
N ALA A 150 -7.44 9.41 2.98
CA ALA A 150 -7.26 8.59 4.17
C ALA A 150 -6.94 7.15 3.76
N GLN A 151 -7.80 6.52 2.95
CA GLN A 151 -7.67 5.11 2.56
C GLN A 151 -6.39 4.84 1.78
N LEU A 152 -6.05 5.71 0.83
CA LEU A 152 -4.92 5.49 -0.08
C LEU A 152 -3.60 6.11 0.41
N ASN A 153 -3.56 7.38 0.82
CA ASN A 153 -2.29 8.03 1.20
C ASN A 153 -1.81 7.63 2.61
N GLN A 154 -2.72 7.55 3.58
CA GLN A 154 -2.36 7.14 4.94
C GLN A 154 -2.24 5.61 5.02
N GLY A 155 -3.09 4.92 4.25
CA GLY A 155 -3.10 3.46 4.16
C GLY A 155 -1.87 2.89 3.46
N TRP A 156 -1.43 3.53 2.39
CA TRP A 156 -0.49 2.93 1.44
C TRP A 156 0.47 3.98 0.88
N LYS A 157 1.66 4.10 1.48
CA LYS A 157 2.69 5.11 1.15
C LYS A 157 3.09 5.21 -0.35
N ARG A 158 2.75 4.24 -1.19
CA ARG A 158 3.01 4.24 -2.65
C ARG A 158 1.75 4.33 -3.52
N ALA A 159 0.56 4.44 -2.92
CA ALA A 159 -0.67 4.74 -3.65
C ALA A 159 -0.81 6.24 -3.97
N SER A 160 0.21 7.06 -3.71
CA SER A 160 0.19 8.50 -3.99
C SER A 160 -0.04 8.80 -5.47
N SER A 161 0.52 7.99 -6.37
CA SER A 161 0.26 8.08 -7.81
C SER A 161 -1.18 7.73 -8.15
N LEU A 162 -1.79 6.74 -7.48
CA LEU A 162 -3.21 6.45 -7.67
C LEU A 162 -4.06 7.62 -7.17
N CYS A 163 -3.73 8.18 -5.99
CA CYS A 163 -4.41 9.34 -5.43
C CYS A 163 -4.43 10.57 -6.33
N SER A 164 -3.36 10.81 -7.08
CA SER A 164 -3.24 11.97 -7.97
C SER A 164 -4.07 11.83 -9.25
N HIS A 165 -4.32 10.60 -9.69
CA HIS A 165 -5.11 10.31 -10.90
C HIS A 165 -6.60 10.07 -10.61
N HIS A 166 -7.02 10.11 -9.35
CA HIS A 166 -8.42 9.99 -8.98
C HIS A 166 -9.20 11.26 -9.33
N GLN A 167 -10.14 11.16 -10.27
CA GLN A 167 -10.93 12.27 -10.79
C GLN A 167 -12.40 11.84 -10.96
N PRO A 168 -13.19 11.76 -9.89
CA PRO A 168 -14.60 11.39 -9.98
C PRO A 168 -15.39 12.45 -10.76
N LEU A 169 -16.41 12.02 -11.50
CA LEU A 169 -17.29 12.91 -12.25
C LEU A 169 -18.55 13.21 -11.42
N PHE A 170 -18.57 14.36 -10.76
CA PHE A 170 -19.73 14.82 -10.00
C PHE A 170 -20.77 15.46 -10.93
N VAL A 171 -21.93 14.83 -11.08
CA VAL A 171 -23.03 15.33 -11.91
C VAL A 171 -23.99 16.11 -11.03
N SER A 172 -24.11 17.41 -11.31
CA SER A 172 -24.99 18.34 -10.62
C SER A 172 -25.94 18.99 -11.63
N ASP A 173 -27.08 18.35 -11.85
CA ASP A 173 -28.15 18.77 -12.75
C ASP A 173 -29.46 18.82 -11.97
N SER A 174 -30.03 20.02 -11.80
CA SER A 174 -31.24 20.23 -11.01
C SER A 174 -32.47 19.52 -11.58
N SER A 175 -32.46 19.09 -12.84
CA SER A 175 -33.53 18.27 -13.41
C SER A 175 -33.58 16.86 -12.83
N LEU A 176 -32.53 16.44 -12.11
CA LEU A 176 -32.44 15.13 -11.45
C LEU A 176 -32.93 15.15 -9.99
N GLU A 177 -33.60 16.22 -9.54
CA GLU A 177 -34.20 16.30 -8.21
C GLU A 177 -35.18 15.14 -7.98
N GLY A 178 -34.90 14.32 -6.97
CA GLY A 178 -35.72 13.15 -6.64
C GLY A 178 -35.79 12.10 -7.74
N ALA A 179 -34.89 12.13 -8.74
CA ALA A 179 -34.91 11.18 -9.85
C ALA A 179 -34.77 9.73 -9.35
N GLY A 180 -35.66 8.87 -9.84
CA GLY A 180 -35.59 7.43 -9.59
C GLY A 180 -34.39 6.77 -10.26
N VAL A 181 -34.04 5.59 -9.79
CA VAL A 181 -32.85 4.83 -10.24
C VAL A 181 -32.86 4.59 -11.75
N ASP A 182 -34.02 4.24 -12.32
CA ASP A 182 -34.13 3.97 -13.76
C ASP A 182 -33.87 5.20 -14.63
N VAL A 183 -34.30 6.38 -14.19
CA VAL A 183 -34.00 7.65 -14.87
C VAL A 183 -32.48 7.90 -14.86
N LEU A 184 -31.82 7.61 -13.74
CA LEU A 184 -30.37 7.74 -13.62
C LEU A 184 -29.61 6.71 -14.46
N ARG A 185 -30.10 5.46 -14.54
CA ARG A 185 -29.55 4.43 -15.45
C ARG A 185 -29.60 4.93 -16.89
N GLN A 186 -30.74 5.43 -17.34
CA GLN A 186 -30.89 5.97 -18.69
C GLN A 186 -29.98 7.19 -18.93
N ARG A 187 -29.93 8.14 -17.98
CA ARG A 187 -29.01 9.29 -18.09
C ARG A 187 -27.56 8.84 -18.20
N PHE A 188 -27.14 7.86 -17.40
CA PHE A 188 -25.78 7.32 -17.43
C PHE A 188 -25.47 6.62 -18.76
N LYS A 189 -26.41 5.83 -19.31
CA LYS A 189 -26.27 5.20 -20.64
C LYS A 189 -26.08 6.25 -21.73
N ILE A 190 -26.88 7.33 -21.71
CA ILE A 190 -26.73 8.46 -22.63
C ILE A 190 -25.34 9.10 -22.47
N MET A 191 -24.88 9.36 -21.24
CA MET A 191 -23.54 9.90 -21.01
C MET A 191 -22.43 9.00 -21.56
N ARG A 192 -22.59 7.68 -21.44
CA ARG A 192 -21.68 6.67 -21.99
C ARG A 192 -21.65 6.71 -23.53
N GLU A 193 -22.82 6.75 -24.16
CA GLU A 193 -22.97 6.79 -25.63
C GLU A 193 -22.48 8.10 -26.25
N GLN A 194 -22.70 9.22 -25.55
CA GLN A 194 -22.29 10.56 -26.00
C GLN A 194 -20.84 10.91 -25.64
N ASN A 195 -20.08 9.97 -25.05
CA ASN A 195 -18.71 10.18 -24.57
C ASN A 195 -18.58 11.34 -23.57
N GLU A 196 -19.63 11.60 -22.78
CA GLU A 196 -19.58 12.56 -21.67
C GLU A 196 -18.75 12.01 -20.49
N ILE A 197 -18.68 10.68 -20.35
CA ILE A 197 -17.85 10.01 -19.33
C ILE A 197 -16.41 9.94 -19.84
N PRO A 198 -15.44 10.59 -19.18
CA PRO A 198 -14.07 10.56 -19.66
C PRO A 198 -13.43 9.17 -19.54
N ALA A 199 -12.54 8.85 -20.48
CA ALA A 199 -11.78 7.60 -20.45
C ALA A 199 -11.06 7.39 -19.11
N GLY A 200 -11.16 6.17 -18.59
CA GLY A 200 -10.60 5.76 -17.30
C GLY A 200 -11.58 5.86 -16.11
N ILE A 201 -12.71 6.57 -16.25
CA ILE A 201 -13.79 6.53 -15.26
C ILE A 201 -14.61 5.24 -15.42
N ALA A 202 -15.11 4.68 -14.32
CA ALA A 202 -15.90 3.46 -14.34
C ALA A 202 -17.18 3.67 -15.17
N THR A 203 -17.47 2.72 -16.05
CA THR A 203 -18.61 2.77 -16.99
C THR A 203 -19.61 1.62 -16.79
N ASP A 204 -19.33 0.74 -15.83
CA ASP A 204 -20.15 -0.39 -15.41
C ASP A 204 -20.84 -0.14 -14.06
N CYS A 205 -20.61 1.02 -13.45
CA CYS A 205 -21.14 1.41 -12.15
C CYS A 205 -21.19 2.94 -12.02
N PHE A 206 -22.26 3.47 -11.43
CA PHE A 206 -22.33 4.85 -10.94
C PHE A 206 -22.82 4.91 -9.49
N LEU A 207 -22.60 6.05 -8.85
CA LEU A 207 -23.00 6.29 -7.47
C LEU A 207 -24.11 7.34 -7.38
N ILE A 208 -24.97 7.23 -6.36
CA ILE A 208 -26.03 8.18 -6.07
C ILE A 208 -25.77 8.82 -4.69
N ALA A 209 -25.66 10.14 -4.67
CA ALA A 209 -25.65 10.96 -3.48
C ALA A 209 -27.02 11.64 -3.32
N ASP A 210 -27.92 10.94 -2.62
CA ASP A 210 -29.24 11.44 -2.25
C ASP A 210 -29.21 12.25 -0.94
N LEU A 211 -30.39 12.73 -0.51
CA LEU A 211 -30.50 13.60 0.66
C LEU A 211 -29.91 12.96 1.93
N ALA A 212 -30.08 11.64 2.12
CA ALA A 212 -29.51 10.94 3.27
C ALA A 212 -27.97 10.97 3.23
N ALA A 213 -27.37 10.65 2.06
CA ALA A 213 -25.93 10.72 1.89
C ALA A 213 -25.37 12.16 2.09
N LEU A 214 -26.13 13.18 1.69
CA LEU A 214 -25.76 14.59 1.89
C LEU A 214 -25.81 15.01 3.36
N ASP A 215 -26.83 14.58 4.12
CA ASP A 215 -27.01 14.92 5.53
C ASP A 215 -25.90 14.31 6.40
N GLU A 216 -25.51 13.07 6.07
CA GLU A 216 -24.49 12.32 6.80
C GLU A 216 -23.05 12.73 6.47
N ALA A 217 -22.84 13.52 5.41
CA ALA A 217 -21.51 13.91 4.93
C ALA A 217 -20.61 14.54 6.02
N SER A 218 -21.23 15.29 6.94
CA SER A 218 -20.55 15.94 8.06
C SER A 218 -20.03 14.97 9.13
N ILE A 219 -20.66 13.80 9.26
CA ILE A 219 -20.32 12.75 10.24
C ILE A 219 -18.99 12.11 9.84
N THR A 220 -18.83 11.81 8.55
CA THR A 220 -17.65 11.07 8.06
C THR A 220 -16.34 11.85 8.20
N LEU A 221 -16.39 13.18 8.26
CA LEU A 221 -15.20 14.01 8.47
C LEU A 221 -14.66 13.93 9.91
N ARG A 222 -15.48 13.49 10.87
CA ARG A 222 -15.14 13.42 12.30
C ARG A 222 -14.82 12.01 12.78
N THR A 223 -15.28 10.99 12.06
CA THR A 223 -15.08 9.59 12.45
C THR A 223 -13.63 9.15 12.18
N LYS A 224 -12.81 9.10 13.24
CA LYS A 224 -11.54 8.38 13.20
C LYS A 224 -11.85 6.88 13.25
N TYR A 225 -11.59 6.20 12.15
CA TYR A 225 -11.87 4.79 12.01
C TYR A 225 -11.05 3.93 12.99
N GLN A 226 -11.72 3.04 13.72
CA GLN A 226 -11.08 2.13 14.68
C GLN A 226 -11.26 0.65 14.27
N PRO A 227 -10.31 -0.24 14.62
CA PRO A 227 -10.53 -1.68 14.48
C PRO A 227 -11.82 -2.12 15.16
N LYS A 228 -12.57 -3.02 14.51
CA LYS A 228 -13.64 -3.75 15.20
C LYS A 228 -13.01 -4.66 16.26
N ALA A 229 -13.25 -4.42 17.54
CA ALA A 229 -12.97 -5.43 18.55
C ALA A 229 -14.05 -6.53 18.52
N PRO A 230 -13.76 -7.77 18.94
CA PRO A 230 -14.77 -8.81 19.05
C PRO A 230 -15.96 -8.35 19.90
N GLY A 231 -17.18 -8.47 19.36
CA GLY A 231 -18.41 -8.02 20.03
C GLY A 231 -18.74 -6.53 19.90
N GLU A 232 -17.89 -5.72 19.27
CA GLU A 232 -18.20 -4.30 19.01
C GLU A 232 -19.09 -4.11 17.75
N PRO A 233 -19.91 -3.04 17.73
CA PRO A 233 -20.68 -2.67 16.56
C PRO A 233 -19.80 -2.48 15.32
N ASP A 234 -20.42 -2.64 14.15
CA ASP A 234 -19.70 -2.49 12.90
C ASP A 234 -19.11 -1.06 12.82
N PRO A 235 -17.78 -0.91 12.63
CA PRO A 235 -17.15 0.40 12.51
C PRO A 235 -17.67 1.23 11.32
N TRP A 236 -18.46 0.66 10.41
CA TRP A 236 -19.17 1.39 9.35
C TRP A 236 -20.46 2.08 9.80
N GLN A 237 -20.96 1.85 11.02
CA GLN A 237 -22.23 2.45 11.49
C GLN A 237 -22.21 3.98 11.58
N PHE A 238 -21.03 4.61 11.61
CA PHE A 238 -20.86 6.06 11.72
C PHE A 238 -20.26 6.67 10.46
N THR A 239 -20.62 6.16 9.28
CA THR A 239 -20.18 6.66 7.98
C THR A 239 -21.35 6.93 7.05
N VAL A 240 -21.11 7.79 6.06
CA VAL A 240 -22.05 8.01 4.96
C VAL A 240 -22.20 6.71 4.19
N PHE A 241 -23.44 6.33 3.96
CA PHE A 241 -23.76 5.30 2.98
C PHE A 241 -24.08 5.95 1.64
N ILE A 242 -23.59 5.34 0.57
CA ILE A 242 -23.84 5.77 -0.81
C ILE A 242 -24.36 4.60 -1.60
N ARG A 243 -25.31 4.83 -2.51
CA ARG A 243 -25.81 3.78 -3.38
C ARG A 243 -24.92 3.64 -4.60
N ALA A 244 -24.53 2.40 -4.92
CA ALA A 244 -23.87 2.03 -6.16
C ALA A 244 -24.86 1.27 -7.04
N VAL A 245 -24.95 1.65 -8.31
CA VAL A 245 -25.99 1.17 -9.22
C VAL A 245 -25.37 0.55 -10.45
N ASN A 246 -25.88 -0.62 -10.83
CA ASN A 246 -25.60 -1.24 -12.11
C ASN A 246 -26.41 -0.53 -13.20
N PRO A 247 -25.75 0.16 -14.15
CA PRO A 247 -26.45 0.86 -15.23
C PRO A 247 -27.16 -0.10 -16.18
N ASP A 248 -26.66 -1.32 -16.33
CA ASP A 248 -27.12 -2.30 -17.31
C ASP A 248 -28.05 -3.37 -16.69
N TYR A 249 -28.45 -3.20 -15.43
CA TYR A 249 -29.43 -4.10 -14.80
C TYR A 249 -30.78 -4.02 -15.52
N ASP A 250 -31.29 -5.20 -15.92
CA ASP A 250 -32.58 -5.38 -16.56
C ASP A 250 -33.44 -6.30 -15.67
N THR A 251 -34.61 -5.82 -15.26
CA THR A 251 -35.55 -6.58 -14.43
C THR A 251 -36.17 -7.77 -15.18
N SER A 252 -35.99 -7.85 -16.50
CA SER A 252 -36.53 -8.93 -17.32
C SER A 252 -35.65 -10.18 -17.41
N GLU A 253 -34.38 -10.13 -16.98
CA GLU A 253 -33.44 -11.27 -17.05
C GLU A 253 -33.64 -12.35 -15.96
N GLY A 254 -34.80 -12.33 -15.29
CA GLY A 254 -35.14 -13.22 -14.20
C GLY A 254 -34.66 -12.66 -12.88
N ASP A 255 -35.54 -12.63 -11.89
CA ASP A 255 -35.22 -12.20 -10.53
C ASP A 255 -34.07 -13.08 -10.00
N LEU A 256 -32.85 -12.54 -10.02
CA LEU A 256 -31.83 -12.90 -9.04
C LEU A 256 -32.45 -12.53 -7.70
N ALA A 257 -33.03 -13.52 -7.02
CA ALA A 257 -33.95 -13.32 -5.91
C ALA A 257 -33.38 -12.34 -4.86
N GLY A 258 -33.83 -11.08 -4.91
CA GLY A 258 -33.46 -10.03 -3.95
C GLY A 258 -32.38 -9.03 -4.37
N TYR A 259 -31.87 -9.04 -5.60
CA TYR A 259 -30.95 -8.01 -6.10
C TYR A 259 -31.65 -7.04 -7.06
N GLU A 260 -31.82 -5.77 -6.66
CA GLU A 260 -32.57 -4.76 -7.44
C GLU A 260 -31.68 -3.93 -8.40
N GLY A 261 -30.48 -4.44 -8.73
CA GLY A 261 -29.52 -3.71 -9.55
C GLY A 261 -28.86 -2.52 -8.85
N GLU A 262 -29.00 -2.41 -7.53
CA GLU A 262 -28.33 -1.43 -6.68
C GLU A 262 -27.92 -2.02 -5.34
N ILE A 263 -26.87 -1.44 -4.74
CA ILE A 263 -26.41 -1.77 -3.39
C ILE A 263 -26.07 -0.51 -2.63
N THR A 264 -26.17 -0.59 -1.31
CA THR A 264 -25.74 0.48 -0.41
C THR A 264 -24.36 0.14 0.14
N ILE A 265 -23.38 1.01 -0.10
CA ILE A 265 -21.99 0.83 0.33
C ILE A 265 -21.57 1.96 1.27
N PRO A 266 -20.87 1.64 2.38
CA PRO A 266 -20.28 2.68 3.21
C PRO A 266 -19.17 3.40 2.43
N LEU A 267 -19.10 4.72 2.55
CA LEU A 267 -18.20 5.57 1.76
C LEU A 267 -16.72 5.12 1.77
N PRO A 268 -16.13 4.67 2.90
CA PRO A 268 -14.76 4.14 2.90
C PRO A 268 -14.56 2.90 2.01
N LYS A 269 -15.61 2.10 1.78
CA LYS A 269 -15.61 0.88 0.97
C LYS A 269 -15.83 1.12 -0.52
N VAL A 270 -16.16 2.34 -0.93
CA VAL A 270 -16.30 2.71 -2.36
C VAL A 270 -15.03 2.40 -3.15
N PHE A 271 -13.85 2.48 -2.54
CA PHE A 271 -12.59 2.19 -3.23
C PHE A 271 -12.31 0.69 -3.39
N ASP A 272 -12.81 -0.14 -2.46
CA ASP A 272 -12.83 -1.60 -2.64
C ASP A 272 -13.76 -1.94 -3.81
N TRP A 273 -14.94 -1.32 -3.85
CA TRP A 273 -15.93 -1.49 -4.93
C TRP A 273 -15.35 -1.11 -6.31
N LEU A 274 -14.56 -0.04 -6.36
CA LEU A 274 -13.92 0.44 -7.57
C LEU A 274 -12.92 -0.57 -8.15
N TYR A 275 -12.17 -1.30 -7.31
CA TYR A 275 -11.34 -2.39 -7.79
C TYR A 275 -12.14 -3.44 -8.53
N TYR A 276 -13.29 -3.83 -7.99
CA TYR A 276 -14.14 -4.84 -8.61
C TYR A 276 -14.67 -4.40 -9.96
N CYS A 277 -14.99 -3.10 -10.10
CA CYS A 277 -15.46 -2.54 -11.36
C CYS A 277 -14.36 -2.54 -12.44
N PHE A 278 -13.11 -2.24 -12.09
CA PHE A 278 -12.05 -2.10 -13.09
C PHE A 278 -11.28 -3.39 -13.42
N LEU A 279 -11.12 -4.31 -12.46
CA LEU A 279 -10.02 -5.28 -12.52
C LEU A 279 -10.39 -6.67 -12.04
N ALA A 280 -11.37 -6.81 -11.14
CA ALA A 280 -11.86 -8.13 -10.81
C ALA A 280 -12.66 -8.64 -12.02
N LYS A 281 -12.22 -9.75 -12.61
CA LYS A 281 -13.04 -10.57 -13.50
C LYS A 281 -14.15 -11.25 -12.68
N SER A 282 -14.92 -10.51 -11.89
CA SER A 282 -16.07 -11.10 -11.20
C SER A 282 -17.19 -11.25 -12.22
N GLU A 283 -17.64 -12.48 -12.34
CA GLU A 283 -18.95 -12.85 -12.85
C GLU A 283 -19.96 -12.11 -11.94
N ASP A 284 -20.73 -11.18 -12.50
CA ASP A 284 -21.81 -10.38 -11.89
C ASP A 284 -21.54 -9.47 -10.64
N TRP A 285 -22.54 -8.65 -10.34
CA TRP A 285 -22.57 -7.64 -9.26
C TRP A 285 -22.84 -8.23 -7.88
N GLU A 286 -23.52 -9.37 -7.81
CA GLU A 286 -23.89 -10.04 -6.55
C GLU A 286 -22.63 -10.61 -5.89
N ALA A 287 -21.77 -11.26 -6.68
CA ALA A 287 -20.47 -11.73 -6.22
C ALA A 287 -19.62 -10.59 -5.65
N ARG A 288 -19.61 -9.41 -6.30
CA ARG A 288 -18.89 -8.22 -5.79
C ARG A 288 -19.45 -7.78 -4.44
N TYR A 289 -20.78 -7.73 -4.31
CA TYR A 289 -21.44 -7.30 -3.09
C TYR A 289 -21.16 -8.23 -1.92
N ASN A 290 -21.30 -9.54 -2.12
CA ASN A 290 -21.07 -10.54 -1.07
C ASN A 290 -19.63 -10.49 -0.54
N VAL A 291 -18.66 -10.24 -1.42
CA VAL A 291 -17.26 -10.11 -1.01
C VAL A 291 -17.01 -8.80 -0.23
N VAL A 292 -17.61 -7.68 -0.64
CA VAL A 292 -17.41 -6.37 0.00
C VAL A 292 -18.17 -6.25 1.33
N LYS A 293 -19.34 -6.89 1.45
CA LYS A 293 -20.16 -6.95 2.67
C LYS A 293 -19.54 -7.84 3.74
N GLY A 294 -18.90 -8.95 3.35
CA GLY A 294 -18.28 -9.92 4.26
C GLY A 294 -16.95 -9.46 4.89
N GLY A 295 -16.38 -8.35 4.44
CA GLY A 295 -15.10 -7.86 4.93
C GLY A 295 -14.27 -7.18 3.84
N PRO A 296 -12.93 -7.10 3.96
CA PRO A 296 -12.09 -6.78 2.82
C PRO A 296 -12.27 -7.80 1.68
N ALA A 297 -12.14 -7.30 0.45
CA ALA A 297 -11.89 -8.07 -0.76
C ALA A 297 -10.80 -9.14 -0.63
N GLU A 298 -9.77 -8.83 0.16
CA GLU A 298 -8.59 -9.68 0.34
C GLU A 298 -8.06 -9.58 1.77
N MET A 299 -7.60 -10.71 2.31
CA MET A 299 -6.94 -10.72 3.61
C MET A 299 -5.70 -9.82 3.59
N MET A 300 -5.73 -8.76 4.40
CA MET A 300 -4.64 -7.79 4.42
C MET A 300 -3.53 -8.22 5.36
N SER A 301 -2.31 -7.75 5.08
CA SER A 301 -1.19 -7.91 6.00
C SER A 301 -1.58 -7.44 7.41
N PRO A 302 -1.18 -8.15 8.49
CA PRO A 302 -1.36 -7.70 9.87
C PRO A 302 -0.77 -6.31 10.14
N SER A 303 0.18 -5.88 9.30
CA SER A 303 0.80 -4.56 9.33
C SER A 303 0.00 -3.45 8.61
N SER A 304 -1.18 -3.78 8.06
CA SER A 304 -2.08 -2.80 7.44
C SER A 304 -2.46 -1.72 8.46
N PRO A 305 -2.32 -0.43 8.09
CA PRO A 305 -2.74 0.69 8.94
C PRO A 305 -4.26 0.85 9.03
N TYR A 306 -5.03 0.12 8.22
CA TYR A 306 -6.49 0.03 8.33
C TYR A 306 -6.88 -1.30 8.99
N PRO A 307 -7.26 -1.27 10.27
CA PRO A 307 -7.39 -2.49 11.05
C PRO A 307 -8.60 -3.36 10.69
N ALA A 308 -9.64 -2.82 10.05
CA ALA A 308 -10.82 -3.60 9.67
C ALA A 308 -10.69 -4.36 8.34
N TYR A 309 -9.55 -4.21 7.67
CA TYR A 309 -9.17 -5.18 6.66
C TYR A 309 -8.33 -6.33 7.24
N ARG A 310 -8.11 -6.33 8.57
CA ARG A 310 -7.64 -7.53 9.27
C ARG A 310 -8.87 -8.40 9.46
N PRO A 311 -8.81 -9.70 9.14
CA PRO A 311 -9.87 -10.59 9.55
C PRO A 311 -10.04 -10.45 11.07
N GLY A 312 -11.29 -10.27 11.51
CA GLY A 312 -11.64 -10.57 12.90
C GLY A 312 -11.18 -12.00 13.17
N THR A 313 -10.74 -12.28 14.39
CA THR A 313 -10.29 -13.61 14.83
C THR A 313 -11.44 -14.62 14.91
N GLU A 314 -12.20 -14.77 13.84
CA GLU A 314 -13.12 -15.87 13.60
C GLU A 314 -12.77 -16.45 12.23
N ALA A 315 -12.25 -17.67 12.26
CA ALA A 315 -12.10 -18.46 11.06
C ALA A 315 -13.50 -18.80 10.55
N ALA A 316 -14.01 -18.02 9.59
CA ALA A 316 -15.08 -18.51 8.75
C ALA A 316 -14.52 -19.69 7.95
N ASN A 317 -15.08 -20.87 8.19
CA ASN A 317 -14.74 -22.10 7.47
C ASN A 317 -14.92 -21.87 5.97
N LEU A 318 -13.81 -21.71 5.25
CA LEU A 318 -13.74 -21.59 3.80
C LEU A 318 -14.21 -22.86 3.06
N SER A 319 -14.66 -23.88 3.78
CA SER A 319 -15.22 -25.13 3.24
C SER A 319 -16.69 -25.04 2.81
N GLU A 320 -17.39 -23.92 3.03
CA GLU A 320 -18.81 -23.78 2.68
C GLU A 320 -19.10 -22.92 1.44
N ILE A 321 -18.08 -22.30 0.83
CA ILE A 321 -18.27 -21.36 -0.31
C ILE A 321 -17.76 -21.92 -1.65
N LEU A 322 -17.20 -23.13 -1.66
CA LEU A 322 -16.87 -23.82 -2.91
C LEU A 322 -17.89 -24.95 -3.12
N PRO A 323 -18.64 -24.97 -4.23
CA PRO A 323 -19.37 -26.18 -4.61
C PRO A 323 -18.36 -27.31 -4.90
N PRO A 324 -18.77 -28.59 -4.78
CA PRO A 324 -17.90 -29.75 -4.88
C PRO A 324 -17.13 -29.86 -6.20
#